data_AF-A0A7C7QNH4-F1
#
_entry.id   AF-A0A7C7QNH4-F1
#
_cell.length_a   1.000
_cell.length_b   1.000
_cell.length_c   1.000
_cell.angle_alpha   90.00
_cell.angle_beta   90.00
_cell.angle_gamma   90.00
#
_symmetry.space_group_name_H-M   'P 1'
#
loop_
_entity.id
_entity.type
_entity.pdbx_description
1 polymer ?
#
loop_
_entity_poly.entity_id
_entity_poly.type
_entity_poly.pdbx_seq_one_letter_code
_entity_poly.pdbx_strand_id
1 'polypeptide(L)'
;MSKLYLTLNENPQVILDVMSNVEQQAQKARGSWNRGCLVALGLLVLGLPFFFLDMVMEYNCLTFSLVGGILWVAAFILGLRLLITGRAKVGSPQFSAARTIIETLKDDIGKKGRLIGWLDLTGPRQKSKIFRRGRTSSGKSKIYYRDPWLQVKTKLVDGNLLRLTLMEQLKVKKGYVAAREQRLKARIVVNPDLYRIRAFSQQEIQANLPLARLDVQEGI
;
A
#
# COMPACT_ATOMS: atom_id res chain seq x y z
N MET A 1 4.87 -7.07 10.65
CA MET A 1 4.31 -6.66 9.34
C MET A 1 2.84 -7.03 9.34
N SER A 2 1.97 -6.09 9.00
CA SER A 2 0.53 -6.30 8.90
C SER A 2 0.23 -7.34 7.84
N LYS A 3 -0.52 -8.38 8.21
CA LYS A 3 -1.00 -9.42 7.29
C LYS A 3 -2.23 -8.88 6.57
N LEU A 4 -2.03 -7.99 5.60
CA LEU A 4 -3.13 -7.43 4.81
C LEU A 4 -3.15 -8.09 3.43
N TYR A 5 -4.28 -8.68 3.08
CA TYR A 5 -4.58 -9.17 1.74
C TYR A 5 -5.83 -8.44 1.26
N LEU A 6 -5.72 -7.74 0.14
CA LEU A 6 -6.82 -6.99 -0.47
C LEU A 6 -7.17 -7.62 -1.80
N THR A 7 -8.43 -8.00 -1.96
CA THR A 7 -8.96 -8.40 -3.27
C THR A 7 -9.42 -7.14 -4.01
N LEU A 8 -8.95 -7.00 -5.25
CA LEU A 8 -9.31 -5.90 -6.13
C LEU A 8 -10.33 -6.44 -7.11
N ASN A 9 -11.57 -5.96 -7.07
CA ASN A 9 -12.60 -6.40 -8.01
C ASN A 9 -13.61 -5.28 -8.26
N GLU A 10 -13.14 -4.05 -8.42
CA GLU A 10 -14.01 -2.88 -8.53
C GLU A 10 -13.43 -1.83 -9.46
N ASN A 11 -14.18 -0.75 -9.65
CA ASN A 11 -13.69 0.44 -10.33
C ASN A 11 -12.40 0.98 -9.65
N PRO A 12 -11.38 1.40 -10.40
CA PRO A 12 -10.14 1.96 -9.85
C PRO A 12 -10.36 3.10 -8.86
N GLN A 13 -11.36 3.97 -9.07
CA GLN A 13 -11.66 5.09 -8.16
C GLN A 13 -12.09 4.58 -6.78
N VAL A 14 -13.03 3.65 -6.73
CA VAL A 14 -13.51 3.05 -5.47
C VAL A 14 -12.37 2.34 -4.74
N ILE A 15 -11.50 1.64 -5.47
CA ILE A 15 -10.31 1.00 -4.89
C ILE A 15 -9.38 2.04 -4.27
N LEU A 16 -9.11 3.14 -4.97
CA LEU A 16 -8.25 4.23 -4.49
C LEU A 16 -8.85 4.92 -3.26
N ASP A 17 -10.17 5.10 -3.22
CA ASP A 17 -10.89 5.65 -2.07
C ASP A 17 -10.80 4.71 -0.85
N VAL A 18 -10.92 3.39 -1.05
CA VAL A 18 -10.72 2.42 0.04
C VAL A 18 -9.26 2.46 0.52
N MET A 19 -8.30 2.52 -0.39
CA MET A 19 -6.88 2.61 -0.04
C MET A 19 -6.56 3.89 0.75
N SER A 20 -7.10 5.04 0.34
CA SER A 20 -6.91 6.31 1.03
C SER A 20 -7.58 6.32 2.41
N ASN A 21 -8.76 5.72 2.54
CA ASN A 21 -9.44 5.54 3.82
C ASN A 21 -8.63 4.65 4.78
N VAL A 22 -8.07 3.54 4.29
CA VAL A 22 -7.20 2.66 5.10
C VAL A 22 -5.93 3.40 5.54
N GLU A 23 -5.34 4.20 4.67
CA GLU A 23 -4.19 5.05 5.00
C GLU A 23 -4.56 6.09 6.06
N GLN A 24 -5.70 6.78 5.90
CA GLN A 24 -6.18 7.78 6.85
C GLN A 24 -6.52 7.15 8.21
N GLN A 25 -7.15 5.98 8.23
CA GLN A 25 -7.42 5.24 9.46
C GLN A 25 -6.12 4.87 10.18
N ALA A 26 -5.10 4.41 9.44
CA ALA A 26 -3.80 4.11 10.02
C ALA A 26 -3.09 5.35 10.56
N GLN A 27 -3.18 6.49 9.85
CA GLN A 27 -2.63 7.76 10.33
C GLN A 27 -3.37 8.27 11.56
N LYS A 28 -4.71 8.20 11.60
CA LYS A 28 -5.52 8.57 12.78
C LYS A 28 -5.19 7.68 13.97
N ALA A 29 -5.09 6.36 13.77
CA ALA A 29 -4.69 5.42 14.82
C ALA A 29 -3.28 5.74 15.36
N ARG A 30 -2.34 6.08 14.48
CA ARG A 30 -0.99 6.51 14.87
C ARG A 30 -0.99 7.84 15.64
N GLY A 31 -1.79 8.81 15.22
CA GLY A 31 -1.96 10.09 15.91
C GLY A 31 -2.58 9.91 17.29
N SER A 32 -3.63 9.09 17.39
CA SER A 32 -4.25 8.73 18.67
C SER A 32 -3.28 8.01 19.60
N TRP A 33 -2.45 7.11 19.07
CA TRP A 33 -1.42 6.43 19.85
C TRP A 33 -0.36 7.41 20.38
N ASN A 34 0.13 8.33 19.54
CA ASN A 34 1.07 9.37 19.97
C ASN A 34 0.47 10.28 21.05
N ARG A 35 -0.78 10.72 20.89
CA ARG A 35 -1.49 11.51 21.91
C ARG A 35 -1.66 10.74 23.21
N GLY A 36 -2.08 9.47 23.15
CA GLY A 36 -2.19 8.62 24.32
C GLY A 36 -0.86 8.45 25.06
N CYS A 37 0.24 8.32 24.32
CA CYS A 37 1.59 8.24 24.89
C CYS A 37 1.98 9.55 25.58
N LEU A 38 1.71 10.70 24.96
CA LEU A 38 1.95 12.02 25.57
C LEU A 38 1.11 12.23 26.84
N VAL A 39 -0.16 11.80 26.84
CA VAL A 39 -1.03 11.87 28.02
C VAL A 39 -0.50 10.98 29.14
N ALA A 40 -0.10 9.73 28.83
CA ALA A 40 0.48 8.83 29.82
C ALA A 40 1.77 9.42 30.43
N LEU A 41 2.64 10.00 29.60
CA LEU A 41 3.87 10.65 30.06
C LEU A 41 3.58 11.89 30.90
N GLY A 42 2.61 12.70 30.49
CA GLY A 42 2.15 13.88 31.24
C GLY A 42 1.61 13.53 32.62
N LEU A 43 0.77 12.50 32.72
CA LEU A 43 0.24 12.00 34.00
C LEU A 43 1.35 11.51 34.93
N LEU A 44 2.39 10.87 34.39
CA LEU A 44 3.54 10.39 35.16
C LEU A 44 4.33 11.57 35.73
N VAL A 45 4.64 12.59 34.92
CA VAL A 45 5.37 13.79 35.35
C VAL A 45 4.55 14.62 36.34
N LEU A 46 3.23 14.77 36.11
CA LEU A 46 2.35 15.57 36.97
C LEU A 46 2.21 14.98 38.38
N GLY A 47 2.41 13.67 38.58
CA GLY A 47 2.40 13.06 39.91
C GLY A 47 3.58 13.47 40.81
N LEU A 48 4.71 13.89 40.24
CA LEU A 48 5.90 14.31 41.00
C LEU A 48 5.66 15.53 41.91
N PRO A 49 5.12 16.67 41.45
CA PRO A 49 4.90 17.83 42.30
C PRO A 49 3.94 17.57 43.46
N PHE A 50 2.95 16.68 43.31
CA PHE A 50 2.05 16.29 44.41
C PHE A 50 2.79 15.55 45.53
N PHE A 51 3.79 14.74 45.18
CA PHE A 51 4.63 14.06 46.16
C PHE A 51 5.56 15.05 46.88
N PHE A 52 6.13 16.01 46.16
CA PHE A 52 6.97 17.06 46.76
C PHE A 52 6.18 18.03 47.64
N LEU A 53 4.92 18.34 47.30
CA LEU A 53 4.05 19.19 48.11
C LEU A 53 3.80 18.60 49.50
N ASP A 54 3.56 17.29 49.60
CA ASP A 54 3.41 16.60 50.90
C ASP A 54 4.70 16.69 51.73
N MET A 55 5.86 16.66 51.06
CA MET A 55 7.17 16.76 51.72
C MET A 55 7.48 18.16 52.25
N VAL A 56 7.01 19.20 51.57
CA VAL A 56 7.27 20.62 51.92
C VAL A 56 6.24 21.16 52.93
N MET A 57 5.00 20.67 52.87
CA MET A 57 3.91 21.23 53.68
C MET A 57 3.79 20.65 55.10
N GLU A 58 4.63 19.67 55.49
CA GLU A 58 4.60 18.97 56.80
C GLU A 58 3.20 18.48 57.23
N TYR A 59 2.28 18.30 56.27
CA TYR A 59 0.95 17.74 56.54
C TYR A 59 1.10 16.24 56.80
N ASN A 60 0.82 15.82 58.04
CA ASN A 60 0.89 14.42 58.51
C ASN A 60 -0.08 13.42 57.82
N CYS A 61 -0.79 13.81 56.76
CA CYS A 61 -1.94 13.05 56.27
C CYS A 61 -1.82 12.40 54.88
N LEU A 62 -0.65 12.39 54.21
CA LEU A 62 -0.43 11.64 52.97
C LEU A 62 -1.43 11.96 51.81
N THR A 63 -2.17 13.05 51.93
CA THR A 63 -3.36 13.31 51.10
C THR A 63 -2.97 13.64 49.67
N PHE A 64 -1.91 14.43 49.49
CA PHE A 64 -1.41 14.80 48.18
C PHE A 64 -0.64 13.64 47.53
N SER A 65 0.10 12.85 48.32
CA SER A 65 0.78 11.65 47.83
C SER A 65 -0.21 10.61 47.26
N LEU A 66 -1.40 10.49 47.84
CA LEU A 66 -2.44 9.58 47.33
C LEU A 66 -2.95 10.01 45.94
N VAL A 67 -3.13 11.31 45.70
CA VAL A 67 -3.49 11.86 44.38
C VAL A 67 -2.40 11.56 43.35
N GLY A 68 -1.13 11.74 43.72
CA GLY A 68 0.02 11.37 42.87
C GLY A 68 0.02 9.88 42.52
N GLY A 69 -0.25 9.02 43.51
CA GLY A 69 -0.36 7.57 43.32
C GLY A 69 -1.47 7.17 42.34
N ILE A 70 -2.66 7.78 42.45
CA ILE A 70 -3.77 7.53 41.51
C ILE A 70 -3.39 7.93 40.08
N LEU A 71 -2.73 9.08 39.90
CA LEU A 71 -2.27 9.54 38.59
C LEU A 71 -1.28 8.56 37.94
N TRP A 72 -0.36 7.99 38.73
CA TRP A 72 0.59 7.00 38.23
C TRP A 72 -0.06 5.67 37.87
N VAL A 73 -1.04 5.19 38.66
CA VAL A 73 -1.82 4.00 38.31
C VAL A 73 -2.58 4.22 36.99
N ALA A 74 -3.20 5.38 36.80
CA ALA A 74 -3.87 5.73 35.54
C ALA A 74 -2.89 5.78 34.36
N ALA A 75 -1.71 6.39 34.55
CA ALA A 75 -0.65 6.42 33.54
C ALA A 75 -0.17 5.01 33.16
N PHE A 76 0.00 4.12 34.15
CA PHE A 76 0.42 2.75 33.95
C PHE A 76 -0.61 1.93 33.16
N ILE A 77 -1.90 2.01 33.52
CA ILE A 77 -2.99 1.34 32.80
C ILE A 77 -3.04 1.81 31.34
N LEU A 78 -2.95 3.13 31.12
CA LEU A 78 -2.96 3.70 29.77
C LEU A 78 -1.75 3.25 28.95
N GLY A 79 -0.55 3.25 29.55
CA GLY A 79 0.69 2.77 28.94
C GLY A 79 0.61 1.29 28.56
N LEU A 80 0.10 0.44 29.45
CA LEU A 80 -0.09 -0.99 29.21
C LEU A 80 -1.08 -1.21 28.04
N ARG A 81 -2.19 -0.49 28.03
CA ARG A 81 -3.19 -0.56 26.95
C ARG A 81 -2.59 -0.15 25.60
N LEU A 82 -1.77 0.90 25.57
CA LEU A 82 -1.09 1.39 24.36
C LEU A 82 0.00 0.43 23.86
N LEU A 83 0.65 -0.30 24.76
CA LEU A 83 1.59 -1.36 24.42
C LEU A 83 0.87 -2.55 23.77
N ILE A 84 -0.26 -2.98 24.34
CA ILE A 84 -1.05 -4.10 23.85
C ILE A 84 -1.69 -3.79 22.49
N THR A 85 -2.24 -2.58 22.32
CA THR A 85 -2.95 -2.19 21.09
C THR A 85 -2.04 -2.03 19.87
N GLY A 86 -0.73 -1.92 20.07
CA GLY A 86 0.26 -1.92 19.01
C GLY A 86 0.17 -0.70 18.07
N ARG A 87 1.23 -0.48 17.29
CA ARG A 87 1.24 0.59 16.29
C ARG A 87 0.61 0.10 15.00
N ALA A 88 -0.52 0.70 14.60
CA ALA A 88 -1.04 0.56 13.25
C ALA A 88 0.00 1.09 12.25
N LYS A 89 0.46 0.23 11.33
CA LYS A 89 1.40 0.58 10.26
C LYS A 89 0.87 0.03 8.95
N VAL A 90 0.39 0.93 8.09
CA VAL A 90 -0.03 0.61 6.71
C VAL A 90 1.07 0.92 5.68
N GLY A 91 2.14 1.62 6.08
CA GLY A 91 3.22 2.07 5.20
C GLY A 91 4.20 0.98 4.75
N SER A 92 3.74 -0.08 4.09
CA SER A 92 4.65 -0.91 3.30
C SER A 92 4.96 -0.19 1.97
N PRO A 93 6.21 -0.20 1.48
CA PRO A 93 6.55 0.35 0.16
C PRO A 93 5.69 -0.24 -0.97
N GLN A 94 5.27 -1.51 -0.81
CA GLN A 94 4.39 -2.22 -1.73
C GLN A 94 2.98 -1.60 -1.80
N PHE A 95 2.42 -1.14 -0.68
CA PHE A 95 1.11 -0.48 -0.67
C PHE A 95 1.15 0.85 -1.45
N SER A 96 2.18 1.67 -1.21
CA SER A 96 2.38 2.92 -1.96
C SER A 96 2.59 2.66 -3.45
N ALA A 97 3.43 1.68 -3.80
CA ALA A 97 3.66 1.32 -5.20
C ALA A 97 2.38 0.84 -5.89
N ALA A 98 1.59 0.00 -5.22
CA ALA A 98 0.30 -0.44 -5.74
C ALA A 98 -0.67 0.73 -5.96
N ARG A 99 -0.74 1.67 -5.02
CA ARG A 99 -1.57 2.87 -5.15
C ARG A 99 -1.17 3.68 -6.38
N THR A 100 0.12 3.96 -6.56
CA THR A 100 0.63 4.70 -7.73
C THR A 100 0.27 4.00 -9.03
N ILE A 101 0.40 2.67 -9.11
CA ILE A 101 0.05 1.91 -10.31
C ILE A 101 -1.45 1.98 -10.61
N ILE A 102 -2.29 1.83 -9.58
CA ILE A 102 -3.75 1.89 -9.76
C ILE A 102 -4.16 3.31 -10.17
N GLU A 103 -3.52 4.33 -9.60
CA GLU A 103 -3.73 5.74 -9.96
C GLU A 103 -3.39 5.98 -11.44
N THR A 104 -2.25 5.50 -11.93
CA THR A 104 -1.89 5.65 -13.35
C THR A 104 -2.83 4.86 -14.25
N LEU A 105 -3.23 3.65 -13.84
CA LEU A 105 -4.13 2.82 -14.65
C LEU A 105 -5.57 3.32 -14.67
N LYS A 106 -5.99 4.09 -13.67
CA LYS A 106 -7.35 4.67 -13.58
C LYS A 106 -7.69 5.45 -14.85
N ASP A 107 -6.73 6.22 -15.36
CA ASP A 107 -6.94 7.08 -16.53
C ASP A 107 -7.03 6.25 -17.82
N ASP A 108 -6.28 5.14 -17.92
CA ASP A 108 -6.27 4.25 -19.09
C ASP A 108 -7.44 3.24 -19.13
N ILE A 109 -8.07 2.95 -17.99
CA ILE A 109 -9.19 1.99 -17.87
C ILE A 109 -10.54 2.64 -18.21
N GLY A 110 -10.63 3.97 -18.05
CA GLY A 110 -11.85 4.75 -18.28
C GLY A 110 -12.87 4.64 -17.16
N LYS A 111 -13.85 5.56 -17.14
CA LYS A 111 -14.77 5.80 -16.02
C LYS A 111 -15.60 4.58 -15.57
N LYS A 112 -15.90 3.64 -16.48
CA LYS A 112 -16.71 2.44 -16.20
C LYS A 112 -15.90 1.15 -16.17
N GLY A 113 -14.59 1.22 -16.39
CA GLY A 113 -13.75 0.02 -16.42
C GLY A 113 -13.52 -0.55 -15.02
N ARG A 114 -13.23 -1.85 -14.98
CA ARG A 114 -13.06 -2.61 -13.73
C ARG A 114 -11.64 -3.14 -13.62
N LEU A 115 -11.11 -3.11 -12.40
CA LEU A 115 -9.81 -3.67 -12.08
C LEU A 115 -10.02 -4.95 -11.25
N ILE A 116 -9.43 -6.06 -11.72
CA ILE A 116 -9.57 -7.38 -11.10
C ILE A 116 -8.20 -7.89 -10.69
N GLY A 117 -8.05 -8.38 -9.47
CA GLY A 117 -6.76 -8.83 -8.97
C GLY A 117 -6.66 -8.89 -7.45
N TRP A 118 -5.44 -8.81 -6.94
CA TRP A 118 -5.17 -8.78 -5.51
C TRP A 118 -3.87 -8.07 -5.19
N LEU A 119 -3.82 -7.53 -3.97
CA LEU A 119 -2.66 -6.95 -3.33
C LEU A 119 -2.38 -7.70 -2.03
N ASP A 120 -1.25 -8.39 -1.98
CA ASP A 120 -0.80 -9.16 -0.84
C ASP A 120 0.39 -8.47 -0.14
N LEU A 121 0.15 -7.91 1.04
CA LEU A 121 1.17 -7.24 1.86
C LEU A 121 1.69 -8.11 3.01
N THR A 122 1.32 -9.38 3.03
CA THR A 122 1.66 -10.28 4.14
C THR A 122 3.14 -10.69 4.17
N GLY A 123 3.87 -10.33 3.11
CA GLY A 123 5.33 -10.41 3.00
C GLY A 123 5.85 -11.71 2.38
N PRO A 124 7.13 -11.73 1.98
CA PRO A 124 7.67 -12.78 1.12
C PRO A 124 8.10 -14.06 1.83
N ARG A 125 8.39 -14.01 3.14
CA ARG A 125 8.94 -15.15 3.92
C ARG A 125 7.87 -16.12 4.44
N GLN A 126 6.83 -16.35 3.66
CA GLN A 126 5.77 -17.29 4.04
C GLN A 126 6.02 -18.69 3.51
N LYS A 127 5.55 -19.69 4.26
CA LYS A 127 5.69 -21.10 3.87
C LYS A 127 4.99 -21.41 2.54
N SER A 128 3.83 -20.78 2.29
CA SER A 128 3.05 -20.88 1.04
C SER A 128 3.77 -20.29 -0.18
N LYS A 129 4.73 -19.38 0.01
CA LYS A 129 5.45 -18.66 -1.05
C LYS A 129 6.81 -19.27 -1.38
N ILE A 130 7.10 -20.46 -0.84
CA ILE A 130 8.35 -21.18 -1.11
C ILE A 130 8.27 -21.78 -2.51
N PHE A 131 9.12 -21.28 -3.41
CA PHE A 131 9.23 -21.78 -4.78
C PHE A 131 10.17 -22.99 -4.87
N ARG A 132 11.29 -22.96 -4.15
CA ARG A 132 12.30 -24.03 -4.17
C ARG A 132 13.06 -24.10 -2.86
N ARG A 133 13.38 -25.31 -2.41
CA ARG A 133 14.38 -25.55 -1.36
C ARG A 133 15.60 -26.21 -1.99
N GLY A 134 16.77 -25.92 -1.46
CA GLY A 134 18.02 -26.53 -1.91
C GLY A 134 19.07 -26.49 -0.82
N ARG A 135 20.24 -27.05 -1.13
CA ARG A 135 21.43 -26.97 -0.30
C ARG A 135 22.55 -26.26 -1.06
N THR A 136 23.43 -25.58 -0.34
CA THR A 136 24.70 -25.08 -0.91
C THR A 136 25.70 -26.23 -1.04
N SER A 137 26.80 -26.00 -1.76
CA SER A 137 27.93 -26.94 -1.83
C SER A 137 28.45 -27.34 -0.44
N SER A 138 28.40 -26.42 0.53
CA SER A 138 28.71 -26.66 1.94
C SER A 138 27.60 -27.33 2.77
N GLY A 139 26.57 -27.91 2.12
CA GLY A 139 25.46 -28.61 2.79
C GLY A 139 24.41 -27.74 3.48
N LYS A 140 24.61 -26.42 3.59
CA LYS A 140 23.71 -25.49 4.29
C LYS A 140 22.39 -25.28 3.54
N SER A 141 21.29 -25.11 4.27
CA SER A 141 19.96 -24.92 3.70
C SER A 141 19.81 -23.56 3.00
N LYS A 142 19.12 -23.60 1.85
CA LYS A 142 18.81 -22.46 1.01
C LYS A 142 17.36 -22.53 0.59
N ILE A 143 16.61 -21.44 0.80
CA ILE A 143 15.20 -21.35 0.45
C ILE A 143 15.01 -20.20 -0.54
N TYR A 144 14.30 -20.48 -1.61
CA TYR A 144 13.88 -19.50 -2.59
C TYR A 144 12.40 -19.22 -2.41
N TYR A 145 12.07 -17.97 -2.16
CA TYR A 145 10.71 -17.47 -2.07
C TYR A 145 10.37 -16.73 -3.35
N ARG A 146 9.11 -16.83 -3.76
CA ARG A 146 8.54 -16.07 -4.86
C ARG A 146 7.18 -15.54 -4.41
N ASP A 147 7.10 -14.23 -4.28
CA ASP A 147 5.94 -13.54 -3.73
C ASP A 147 5.30 -12.63 -4.78
N PRO A 148 4.26 -13.07 -5.51
CA PRO A 148 3.47 -12.21 -6.36
C PRO A 148 2.57 -11.31 -5.51
N TRP A 149 3.12 -10.19 -5.06
CA TRP A 149 2.47 -9.30 -4.10
C TRP A 149 1.43 -8.36 -4.75
N LEU A 150 1.46 -8.15 -6.06
CA LEU A 150 0.39 -7.45 -6.80
C LEU A 150 0.10 -8.19 -8.10
N GLN A 151 -1.16 -8.51 -8.33
CA GLN A 151 -1.64 -8.97 -9.62
C GLN A 151 -2.86 -8.14 -10.01
N VAL A 152 -2.85 -7.63 -11.24
CA VAL A 152 -3.91 -6.78 -11.79
C VAL A 152 -4.24 -7.24 -13.20
N LYS A 153 -5.52 -7.31 -13.51
CA LYS A 153 -6.08 -7.56 -14.83
C LYS A 153 -7.17 -6.54 -15.09
N THR A 154 -7.13 -5.88 -16.24
CA THR A 154 -8.13 -4.88 -16.61
C THR A 154 -8.28 -4.77 -18.12
N LYS A 155 -9.40 -4.19 -18.55
CA LYS A 155 -9.65 -3.81 -19.94
C LYS A 155 -9.43 -2.30 -20.04
N LEU A 156 -8.57 -1.90 -20.96
CA LEU A 156 -8.25 -0.52 -21.25
C LEU A 156 -9.35 0.13 -22.12
N VAL A 157 -9.34 1.46 -22.22
CA VAL A 157 -10.29 2.24 -23.01
C VAL A 157 -10.27 1.85 -24.50
N ASP A 158 -9.07 1.56 -25.02
CA ASP A 158 -8.86 1.02 -26.36
C ASP A 158 -9.32 -0.44 -26.52
N GLY A 159 -9.95 -1.03 -25.50
CA GLY A 159 -10.43 -2.41 -25.54
C GLY A 159 -9.35 -3.48 -25.38
N ASN A 160 -8.06 -3.11 -25.25
CA ASN A 160 -6.97 -4.04 -24.99
C ASN A 160 -7.06 -4.59 -23.56
N LEU A 161 -6.56 -5.81 -23.34
CA LEU A 161 -6.51 -6.42 -22.01
C LEU A 161 -5.10 -6.32 -21.45
N LEU A 162 -4.95 -5.60 -20.35
CA LEU A 162 -3.70 -5.51 -19.59
C LEU A 162 -3.70 -6.54 -18.46
N ARG A 163 -2.61 -7.30 -18.35
CA ARG A 163 -2.28 -8.16 -17.20
C ARG A 163 -0.93 -7.75 -16.64
N LEU A 164 -0.95 -7.24 -15.41
CA LEU A 164 0.23 -6.83 -14.66
C LEU A 164 0.46 -7.78 -13.48
N THR A 165 1.70 -8.16 -13.21
CA THR A 165 2.08 -8.91 -12.03
C THR A 165 3.43 -8.42 -11.52
N LEU A 166 3.45 -7.92 -10.29
CA LEU A 166 4.69 -7.61 -9.57
C LEU A 166 4.99 -8.74 -8.61
N MET A 167 6.25 -9.16 -8.60
CA MET A 167 6.70 -10.22 -7.73
C MET A 167 8.04 -9.89 -7.11
N GLU A 168 8.20 -10.33 -5.87
CA GLU A 168 9.46 -10.27 -5.14
C GLU A 168 10.05 -11.68 -5.04
N GLN A 169 11.32 -11.82 -5.40
CA GLN A 169 12.06 -13.07 -5.29
C GLN A 169 13.14 -12.94 -4.23
N LEU A 170 13.14 -13.85 -3.26
CA LEU A 170 14.12 -13.83 -2.18
C LEU A 170 14.85 -15.15 -2.13
N LYS A 171 16.16 -15.05 -1.95
CA LYS A 171 17.03 -16.18 -1.66
C LYS A 171 17.51 -16.04 -0.23
N VAL A 172 17.05 -16.92 0.65
CA VAL A 172 17.44 -16.95 2.07
C VAL A 172 18.42 -18.08 2.29
N LYS A 173 19.53 -17.79 2.98
CA LYS A 173 20.53 -18.78 3.41
C LYS A 173 20.70 -18.64 4.91
N LYS A 174 20.61 -19.74 5.67
CA LYS A 174 20.91 -19.76 7.11
C LYS A 174 20.26 -18.60 7.93
N GLY A 175 19.05 -18.18 7.55
CA GLY A 175 18.29 -17.12 8.22
C GLY A 175 18.42 -15.70 7.65
N TYR A 176 19.49 -15.39 6.90
CA TYR A 176 19.70 -14.08 6.28
C TYR A 176 19.27 -14.03 4.80
N VAL A 177 18.90 -12.84 4.33
CA VAL A 177 18.52 -12.60 2.93
C VAL A 177 19.79 -12.44 2.11
N ALA A 178 20.09 -13.42 1.25
CA ALA A 178 21.29 -13.44 0.42
C ALA A 178 21.09 -12.77 -0.94
N ALA A 179 19.86 -12.70 -1.44
CA ALA A 179 19.50 -11.93 -2.62
C ALA A 179 18.01 -11.55 -2.57
N ARG A 180 17.69 -10.37 -3.09
CA ARG A 180 16.35 -9.83 -3.20
C ARG A 180 16.20 -9.19 -4.58
N GLU A 181 15.27 -9.70 -5.38
CA GLU A 181 14.98 -9.20 -6.72
C GLU A 181 13.51 -8.80 -6.81
N GLN A 182 13.23 -7.65 -7.42
CA GLN A 182 11.88 -7.28 -7.83
C GLN A 182 11.74 -7.61 -9.31
N ARG A 183 10.61 -8.21 -9.69
CA ARG A 183 10.30 -8.49 -11.10
C ARG A 183 8.92 -7.97 -11.44
N LEU A 184 8.85 -7.24 -12.54
CA LEU A 184 7.62 -6.85 -13.18
C LEU A 184 7.35 -7.77 -14.37
N LYS A 185 6.13 -8.28 -14.47
CA LYS A 185 5.62 -8.96 -15.65
C LYS A 185 4.38 -8.23 -16.13
N ALA A 186 4.48 -7.58 -17.27
CA ALA A 186 3.35 -6.96 -17.96
C ALA A 186 3.07 -7.74 -19.24
N ARG A 187 1.80 -7.97 -19.54
CA ARG A 187 1.33 -8.52 -20.81
C ARG A 187 0.11 -7.73 -21.25
N ILE A 188 0.16 -7.22 -22.48
CA ILE A 188 -0.96 -6.59 -23.15
C ILE A 188 -1.45 -7.58 -24.21
N VAL A 189 -2.75 -7.88 -24.19
CA VAL A 189 -3.41 -8.63 -25.26
C VAL A 189 -4.19 -7.62 -26.09
N VAL A 190 -3.73 -7.44 -27.31
CA VAL A 190 -4.24 -6.44 -28.24
C VAL A 190 -5.52 -6.94 -28.88
N ASN A 191 -6.52 -6.07 -29.04
CA ASN A 191 -7.72 -6.36 -29.81
C ASN A 191 -7.42 -6.21 -31.32
N PRO A 192 -7.35 -7.30 -32.10
CA PRO A 192 -6.94 -7.24 -33.51
C PRO A 192 -7.91 -6.41 -34.38
N ASP A 193 -9.19 -6.32 -34.01
CA ASP A 193 -10.20 -5.63 -34.80
C ASP A 193 -9.97 -4.11 -34.87
N LEU A 194 -9.31 -3.55 -33.86
CA LEU A 194 -9.00 -2.11 -33.80
C LEU A 194 -7.73 -1.73 -34.56
N TYR A 195 -6.85 -2.70 -34.82
CA TYR A 195 -5.57 -2.47 -35.50
C TYR A 195 -5.52 -3.16 -36.86
N ARG A 196 -6.67 -3.54 -37.41
CA ARG A 196 -6.75 -4.12 -38.75
C ARG A 196 -6.45 -3.03 -39.77
N ILE A 197 -5.26 -3.10 -40.37
CA ILE A 197 -4.90 -2.27 -41.52
C ILE A 197 -5.82 -2.69 -42.68
N ARG A 198 -6.80 -1.85 -43.01
CA ARG A 198 -7.67 -1.99 -44.18
C ARG A 198 -7.44 -0.83 -45.12
N ALA A 199 -7.59 -1.06 -46.42
CA ALA A 199 -7.69 0.05 -47.36
C ALA A 199 -8.91 0.90 -47.00
N PHE A 200 -8.72 2.22 -46.88
CA PHE A 200 -9.82 3.15 -46.67
C PHE A 200 -10.76 3.10 -47.87
N SER A 201 -12.07 3.15 -47.64
CA SER A 201 -13.02 3.33 -48.73
C SER A 201 -12.89 4.74 -49.32
N GLN A 202 -13.17 4.93 -50.61
CA GLN A 202 -13.08 6.26 -51.24
C GLN A 202 -13.96 7.32 -50.55
N GLN A 203 -15.07 6.89 -49.92
CA GLN A 203 -15.96 7.76 -49.15
C GLN A 203 -15.34 8.23 -47.83
N GLU A 204 -14.62 7.37 -47.10
CA GLU A 204 -13.90 7.73 -45.88
C GLU A 204 -12.68 8.64 -46.16
N ILE A 205 -12.04 8.45 -47.32
CA ILE A 205 -10.95 9.29 -47.82
C ILE A 205 -11.48 10.71 -48.08
N GLN A 206 -12.61 10.85 -48.78
CA GLN A 206 -13.23 12.15 -49.06
C GLN A 206 -13.77 12.85 -47.81
N ALA A 207 -14.21 12.10 -46.79
CA ALA A 207 -14.78 12.67 -45.56
C ALA A 207 -13.74 13.17 -44.55
N ASN A 208 -12.53 12.59 -44.53
CA ASN A 208 -11.53 12.86 -43.49
C ASN A 208 -10.26 13.57 -44.00
N LEU A 209 -10.05 13.68 -45.30
CA LEU A 209 -8.99 14.53 -45.83
C LEU A 209 -9.51 15.97 -45.90
N PRO A 210 -8.79 16.95 -45.32
CA PRO A 210 -9.08 18.34 -45.61
C PRO A 210 -9.00 18.53 -47.12
N LEU A 211 -10.05 19.10 -47.70
CA LEU A 211 -10.09 19.52 -49.10
C LEU A 211 -8.87 20.40 -49.32
N ALA A 212 -7.80 19.82 -49.85
CA ALA A 212 -6.68 20.59 -50.32
C ALA A 212 -7.25 21.49 -51.41
N ARG A 213 -7.41 22.79 -51.10
CA ARG A 213 -7.67 23.81 -52.11
C ARG A 213 -6.49 23.75 -53.06
N LEU A 214 -6.66 23.01 -54.15
CA LEU A 214 -5.90 23.20 -55.35
C LEU A 214 -6.52 24.42 -56.04
N ASP A 215 -6.22 25.61 -55.50
CA ASP A 215 -6.29 26.85 -56.26
C ASP A 215 -5.15 26.78 -57.28
N VAL A 216 -5.34 26.00 -58.34
CA VAL A 216 -4.57 26.14 -59.58
C VAL A 216 -5.15 27.36 -60.28
N GLN A 217 -4.55 28.52 -60.03
CA GLN A 217 -4.70 29.68 -60.90
C GLN A 217 -4.20 29.28 -62.30
N GLU A 218 -5.14 28.94 -63.20
CA GLU A 218 -4.90 29.03 -64.63
C GLU A 218 -4.75 30.52 -64.96
N GLY A 219 -3.50 30.96 -65.09
CA GLY A 219 -3.15 32.23 -65.71
C GLY A 219 -3.07 32.05 -67.22
N ILE A 220 -4.00 32.72 -67.92
CA ILE A 220 -3.93 33.06 -69.35
C ILE A 220 -3.07 34.32 -69.50
#